data_AF-A0A504YG79-F1
#
_entry.id   AF-A0A504YG79-F1
#
_cell.length_a   1.000
_cell.length_b   1.000
_cell.length_c   1.000
_cell.angle_alpha   90.00
_cell.angle_beta   90.00
_cell.angle_gamma   90.00
#
_symmetry.space_group_name_H-M   'P 1'
#
loop_
_entity.id
_entity.type
_entity.pdbx_description
1 polymer ?
#
loop_
_entity_poly.entity_id
_entity_poly.type
_entity_poly.pdbx_seq_one_letter_code
_entity_poly.pdbx_strand_id
1 'polypeptide(L)'
;MDSVSQPVLKPHVAAFGAFVFFYCTDLILQYLGEMFHTKKPDPYAFNRMRNYSLSVLHALFSGTFSLIYLTVFHELLEDIISAENESAYLVLGFSTGYFIHDIYHNYCSGICLRSAEIIIHHITVVTCFAVVITCRLLLPYALFGLLMELNSIFLHGRQIMLYLNVNPNSLIYRMNANANVGSFVVFRIFLTIGWTIGSSNRTSDARVIRCHSESPSFCQF
;
A
#
# COMPACT_ATOMS: atom_id res chain seq x y z
N MET A 1 -12.30 -30.22 -10.50
CA MET A 1 -12.73 -28.83 -10.80
C MET A 1 -12.04 -27.90 -9.80
N ASP A 2 -10.73 -28.10 -9.55
CA ASP A 2 -10.08 -27.63 -8.31
C ASP A 2 -8.87 -26.72 -8.55
N SER A 3 -8.53 -26.43 -9.82
CA SER A 3 -7.39 -25.58 -10.15
C SER A 3 -7.74 -24.10 -10.30
N VAL A 4 -9.00 -23.76 -10.57
CA VAL A 4 -9.46 -22.36 -10.78
C VAL A 4 -9.80 -21.67 -9.45
N SER A 5 -10.17 -22.43 -8.41
CA SER A 5 -10.54 -21.91 -7.09
C SER A 5 -9.32 -21.64 -6.17
N GLN A 6 -8.21 -22.32 -6.37
CA GLN A 6 -6.98 -22.16 -5.58
C GLN A 6 -6.25 -20.81 -5.75
N PRO A 7 -6.10 -20.22 -6.96
CA PRO A 7 -5.34 -18.97 -7.12
C PRO A 7 -6.05 -17.75 -6.52
N VAL A 8 -7.38 -17.75 -6.45
CA VAL A 8 -8.18 -16.64 -5.91
C VAL A 8 -8.43 -16.80 -4.41
N LEU A 9 -8.44 -18.03 -3.89
CA LEU A 9 -8.68 -18.30 -2.47
C LEU A 9 -7.55 -17.77 -1.57
N LYS A 10 -6.29 -17.89 -2.00
CA LYS A 10 -5.13 -17.52 -1.17
C LYS A 10 -5.11 -16.04 -0.78
N PRO A 11 -5.33 -15.07 -1.70
CA PRO A 11 -5.40 -13.64 -1.33
C PRO A 11 -6.59 -13.31 -0.41
N HIS A 12 -7.75 -13.95 -0.58
CA HIS A 12 -8.90 -13.74 0.31
C HIS A 12 -8.66 -14.29 1.72
N VAL A 13 -8.02 -15.46 1.83
CA VAL A 13 -7.59 -16.01 3.12
C VAL A 13 -6.55 -15.10 3.76
N ALA A 14 -5.60 -14.57 2.98
CA ALA A 14 -4.63 -13.59 3.46
C ALA A 14 -5.30 -12.29 3.94
N ALA A 15 -6.33 -11.80 3.24
CA ALA A 15 -7.10 -10.63 3.66
C ALA A 15 -7.86 -10.86 4.97
N PHE A 16 -8.50 -12.02 5.13
CA PHE A 16 -9.15 -12.39 6.38
C PHE A 16 -8.12 -12.51 7.52
N GLY A 17 -7.01 -13.20 7.28
CA GLY A 17 -5.92 -13.33 8.25
C GLY A 17 -5.33 -11.98 8.65
N ALA A 18 -5.14 -11.07 7.70
CA ALA A 18 -4.66 -9.72 7.96
C ALA A 18 -5.67 -8.90 8.77
N PHE A 19 -6.97 -8.97 8.45
CA PHE A 19 -8.01 -8.32 9.25
C PHE A 19 -7.94 -8.76 10.72
N VAL A 20 -7.83 -10.08 10.97
CA VAL A 20 -7.68 -10.63 12.33
C VAL A 20 -6.38 -10.14 12.97
N PHE A 21 -5.26 -10.14 12.24
CA PHE A 21 -3.98 -9.65 12.75
C PHE A 21 -4.03 -8.17 13.17
N PHE A 22 -4.60 -7.30 12.34
CA PHE A 22 -4.74 -5.88 12.66
C PHE A 22 -5.71 -5.67 13.82
N TYR A 23 -6.80 -6.44 13.89
CA TYR A 23 -7.73 -6.41 15.01
C TYR A 23 -7.06 -6.83 16.33
N CYS A 24 -6.30 -7.92 16.34
CA CYS A 24 -5.52 -8.34 17.51
C CYS A 24 -4.47 -7.29 17.90
N THR A 25 -3.79 -6.68 16.93
CA THR A 25 -2.83 -5.60 17.18
C THR A 25 -3.51 -4.37 17.78
N ASP A 26 -4.70 -4.02 17.30
CA ASP A 26 -5.51 -2.93 17.82
C ASP A 26 -5.93 -3.16 19.29
N LEU A 27 -6.29 -4.40 19.63
CA LEU A 27 -6.59 -4.81 21.01
C LEU A 27 -5.36 -4.73 21.91
N ILE A 28 -4.19 -5.18 21.43
CA ILE A 28 -2.94 -5.08 22.18
C ILE A 28 -2.59 -3.61 22.44
N LEU A 29 -2.73 -2.73 21.42
CA LEU A 29 -2.50 -1.30 21.57
C LEU A 29 -3.47 -0.66 22.57
N GLN A 30 -4.74 -1.10 22.58
CA GLN A 30 -5.71 -0.65 23.57
C GLN A 30 -5.28 -1.04 24.99
N TYR A 31 -4.97 -2.31 25.21
CA TYR A 31 -4.55 -2.84 26.50
C TYR A 31 -3.27 -2.14 26.99
N LEU A 32 -2.30 -1.95 26.10
CA LEU A 32 -1.04 -1.29 26.42
C LEU A 32 -1.24 0.19 26.77
N GLY A 33 -2.12 0.89 26.05
CA GLY A 33 -2.46 2.28 26.34
C GLY A 33 -3.17 2.45 27.68
N GLU A 34 -4.10 1.55 28.01
CA GLU A 34 -4.76 1.53 29.32
C GLU A 34 -3.78 1.24 30.47
N MET A 35 -2.76 0.41 30.24
CA MET A 35 -1.71 0.12 31.22
C MET A 35 -0.77 1.30 31.49
N PHE A 36 -0.35 2.04 30.46
CA PHE A 36 0.66 3.10 30.60
C PHE A 36 0.08 4.49 30.91
N HIS A 37 -1.20 4.74 30.61
CA HIS A 37 -1.81 6.05 30.88
C HIS A 37 -2.39 6.14 32.30
N THR A 38 -1.68 6.85 33.18
CA THR A 38 -2.12 7.17 34.55
C THR A 38 -3.28 8.18 34.62
N LYS A 39 -3.57 8.89 33.53
CA LYS A 39 -4.73 9.79 33.33
C LYS A 39 -5.47 9.36 32.07
N LYS A 40 -6.80 9.24 32.13
CA LYS A 40 -7.64 8.94 30.95
C LYS A 40 -7.42 10.02 29.88
N PRO A 41 -6.78 9.69 28.75
CA PRO A 41 -6.67 10.63 27.64
C PRO A 41 -8.04 10.83 26.98
N ASP A 42 -8.17 11.89 26.17
CA ASP A 42 -9.35 12.09 25.34
C ASP A 42 -9.59 10.82 24.48
N PRO A 43 -10.75 10.14 24.63
CA PRO A 43 -11.02 8.87 23.96
C PRO A 43 -10.92 8.99 22.43
N TYR A 44 -11.27 10.15 21.87
CA TYR A 44 -11.18 10.39 20.43
C TYR A 44 -9.74 10.43 19.94
N ALA A 45 -8.89 11.16 20.66
CA ALA A 45 -7.50 11.31 20.31
C ALA A 45 -6.73 9.99 20.51
N PHE A 46 -7.07 9.20 21.53
CA PHE A 46 -6.49 7.87 21.75
C PHE A 46 -6.84 6.86 20.65
N ASN A 47 -8.10 6.78 20.21
CA ASN A 47 -8.47 5.91 19.09
C ASN A 47 -7.78 6.31 17.79
N ARG A 48 -7.65 7.62 17.54
CA ARG A 48 -6.96 8.12 16.35
C ARG A 48 -5.48 7.71 16.31
N MET A 49 -4.84 7.65 17.47
CA MET A 49 -3.46 7.20 17.61
C MET A 49 -3.26 5.73 17.30
N ARG A 50 -4.20 4.90 17.77
CA ARG A 50 -4.23 3.48 17.44
C ARG A 50 -4.34 3.30 15.93
N ASN A 51 -5.28 4.02 15.29
CA ASN A 51 -5.45 3.99 13.85
C ASN A 51 -4.16 4.36 13.09
N TYR A 52 -3.49 5.44 13.51
CA TYR A 52 -2.22 5.85 12.91
C TYR A 52 -1.09 4.85 13.14
N SER A 53 -1.06 4.19 14.28
CA SER A 53 -0.04 3.16 14.58
C SER A 53 -0.23 1.94 13.67
N LEU A 54 -1.48 1.51 13.47
CA LEU A 54 -1.81 0.40 12.56
C LEU A 54 -1.50 0.76 11.10
N SER A 55 -1.78 2.00 10.69
CA SER A 55 -1.45 2.49 9.35
C SER A 55 0.05 2.50 9.08
N VAL A 56 0.86 2.94 10.05
CA VAL A 56 2.32 2.90 9.96
C VAL A 56 2.82 1.46 9.83
N LEU A 57 2.30 0.54 10.65
CA LEU A 57 2.65 -0.88 10.56
C LEU A 57 2.28 -1.46 9.19
N HIS A 58 1.07 -1.16 8.71
CA HIS A 58 0.62 -1.61 7.40
C HIS A 58 1.57 -1.17 6.30
N ALA A 59 1.81 0.14 6.19
CA ALA A 59 2.63 0.70 5.13
C ALA A 59 4.09 0.20 5.20
N LEU A 60 4.65 -0.01 6.40
CA LEU A 60 5.98 -0.60 6.55
C LEU A 60 6.04 -2.01 5.94
N PHE A 61 5.10 -2.88 6.27
CA PHE A 61 5.07 -4.23 5.74
C PHE A 61 4.72 -4.25 4.25
N SER A 62 3.58 -3.66 3.86
CA SER A 62 3.08 -3.70 2.49
C SER A 62 4.03 -3.02 1.51
N GLY A 63 4.61 -1.87 1.88
CA GLY A 63 5.58 -1.16 1.04
C GLY A 63 6.93 -1.88 0.94
N THR A 64 7.45 -2.45 2.03
CA THR A 64 8.71 -3.22 1.98
C THR A 64 8.56 -4.45 1.10
N PHE A 65 7.49 -5.23 1.29
CA PHE A 65 7.25 -6.41 0.47
C PHE A 65 6.98 -6.03 -0.99
N SER A 66 6.21 -4.99 -1.26
CA SER A 66 5.97 -4.51 -2.64
C SER A 66 7.28 -4.11 -3.32
N LEU A 67 8.18 -3.44 -2.61
CA LEU A 67 9.50 -3.06 -3.14
C LEU A 67 10.37 -4.30 -3.44
N ILE A 68 10.36 -5.29 -2.54
CA ILE A 68 11.09 -6.55 -2.75
C ILE A 68 10.55 -7.27 -3.97
N TYR A 69 9.23 -7.41 -4.12
CA TYR A 69 8.65 -8.11 -5.28
C TYR A 69 8.96 -7.40 -6.60
N LEU A 70 8.85 -6.07 -6.64
CA LEU A 70 9.17 -5.30 -7.84
C LEU A 70 10.66 -5.30 -8.19
N THR A 71 11.56 -5.42 -7.21
CA THR A 71 13.02 -5.47 -7.47
C THR A 71 13.53 -6.88 -7.79
N VAL A 72 12.96 -7.92 -7.19
CA VAL A 72 13.37 -9.31 -7.41
C VAL A 72 12.77 -9.89 -8.70
N PHE A 73 11.49 -9.59 -8.99
CA PHE A 73 10.80 -10.14 -10.16
C PHE A 73 10.73 -9.09 -11.26
N HIS A 74 11.75 -9.06 -12.11
CA HIS A 74 11.84 -8.12 -13.24
C HIS A 74 10.65 -8.26 -14.22
N GLU A 75 10.06 -9.45 -14.32
CA GLU A 75 8.87 -9.72 -15.14
C GLU A 75 7.69 -8.80 -14.79
N LEU A 76 7.52 -8.42 -13.51
CA LEU A 76 6.48 -7.48 -13.06
C LEU A 76 6.72 -6.06 -13.59
N LEU A 77 7.97 -5.70 -13.87
CA LEU A 77 8.32 -4.41 -14.45
C LEU A 77 8.25 -4.43 -15.98
N GLU A 78 8.42 -5.59 -16.61
CA GLU A 78 8.39 -5.77 -18.06
C GLU A 78 6.96 -5.81 -18.60
N ASP A 79 6.07 -6.58 -17.96
CA ASP A 79 4.64 -6.63 -18.31
C ASP A 79 3.75 -6.16 -17.15
N ILE A 80 3.40 -4.88 -17.17
CA ILE A 80 2.62 -4.24 -16.10
C ILE A 80 1.14 -4.68 -16.12
N ILE A 81 0.67 -5.23 -17.24
CA ILE A 81 -0.75 -5.55 -17.44
C ILE A 81 -1.01 -7.01 -17.07
N SER A 82 -0.19 -7.92 -17.60
CA SER A 82 -0.43 -9.36 -17.51
C SER A 82 0.56 -10.12 -16.64
N ALA A 83 1.60 -9.48 -16.08
CA ALA A 83 2.48 -10.19 -15.16
C ALA A 83 1.74 -10.56 -13.87
N GLU A 84 1.81 -11.84 -13.53
CA GLU A 84 1.20 -12.40 -12.34
C GLU A 84 2.25 -12.98 -11.41
N ASN A 85 2.08 -12.74 -10.11
CA ASN A 85 2.88 -13.41 -9.08
C ASN A 85 1.99 -13.73 -7.87
N GLU A 86 1.84 -15.02 -7.58
CA GLU A 86 1.02 -15.53 -6.47
C GLU A 86 1.38 -14.88 -5.13
N SER A 87 2.67 -14.68 -4.87
CA SER A 87 3.14 -14.13 -3.60
C SER A 87 2.86 -12.64 -3.49
N ALA A 88 2.95 -11.91 -4.59
CA ALA A 88 2.58 -10.50 -4.62
C ALA A 88 1.07 -10.29 -4.41
N TYR A 89 0.22 -11.20 -4.90
CA TYR A 89 -1.22 -11.16 -4.57
C TYR A 89 -1.49 -11.37 -3.07
N LEU A 90 -0.62 -12.07 -2.33
CA LEU A 90 -0.75 -12.16 -0.86
C LEU A 90 -0.50 -10.81 -0.19
N VAL A 91 0.41 -9.99 -0.71
CA VAL A 91 0.65 -8.63 -0.22
C VAL A 91 -0.59 -7.75 -0.47
N LEU A 92 -1.19 -7.84 -1.65
CA LEU A 92 -2.47 -7.17 -1.93
C LEU A 92 -3.56 -7.63 -0.96
N GLY A 93 -3.70 -8.95 -0.74
CA GLY A 93 -4.64 -9.49 0.22
C GLY A 93 -4.41 -8.96 1.63
N PHE A 94 -3.16 -8.94 2.08
CA PHE A 94 -2.77 -8.35 3.37
C PHE A 94 -3.19 -6.88 3.48
N SER A 95 -2.97 -6.09 2.42
CA SER A 95 -3.40 -4.68 2.37
C SER A 95 -4.91 -4.53 2.35
N THR A 96 -5.64 -5.35 1.59
CA THR A 96 -7.10 -5.34 1.57
C THR A 96 -7.68 -5.59 2.97
N GLY A 97 -7.13 -6.56 3.72
CA GLY A 97 -7.56 -6.85 5.09
C GLY A 97 -7.35 -5.66 6.03
N TYR A 98 -6.21 -4.97 5.90
CA TYR A 98 -5.94 -3.74 6.64
C TYR A 98 -6.94 -2.63 6.33
N PHE A 99 -7.20 -2.32 5.05
CA PHE A 99 -8.11 -1.22 4.71
C PHE A 99 -9.54 -1.49 5.17
N ILE A 100 -10.00 -2.74 5.12
CA ILE A 100 -11.30 -3.13 5.69
C ILE A 100 -11.31 -2.87 7.20
N HIS A 101 -10.23 -3.23 7.91
CA HIS A 101 -10.09 -2.93 9.33
C HIS A 101 -10.08 -1.42 9.61
N ASP A 102 -9.36 -0.61 8.83
CA ASP A 102 -9.30 0.84 9.00
C ASP A 102 -10.67 1.51 8.79
N ILE A 103 -11.43 1.08 7.77
CA ILE A 103 -12.81 1.53 7.53
C ILE A 103 -13.70 1.16 8.73
N TYR A 104 -13.60 -0.10 9.21
CA TYR A 104 -14.38 -0.59 10.34
C TYR A 104 -14.07 0.19 11.63
N HIS A 105 -12.80 0.43 11.93
CA HIS A 105 -12.36 1.16 13.12
C HIS A 105 -12.80 2.63 13.08
N ASN A 106 -12.70 3.28 11.92
CA ASN A 106 -13.18 4.66 11.72
C ASN A 106 -14.71 4.76 11.83
N TYR A 107 -15.45 3.77 11.33
CA TYR A 107 -16.90 3.70 11.45
C TYR A 107 -17.33 3.57 12.92
N CYS A 108 -16.73 2.63 13.67
CA CYS A 108 -17.02 2.41 15.08
C CYS A 108 -16.66 3.62 15.98
N SER A 109 -15.62 4.37 15.61
CA SER A 109 -15.19 5.56 16.35
C SER A 109 -16.08 6.79 16.11
N GLY A 110 -17.05 6.74 15.18
CA GLY A 110 -17.99 7.84 14.92
C GLY A 110 -17.37 9.07 14.23
N ILE A 111 -16.16 8.95 13.66
CA ILE A 111 -15.39 10.06 13.06
C ILE A 111 -15.78 10.30 11.58
N CYS A 112 -16.76 9.55 11.05
CA CYS A 112 -17.13 9.45 9.64
C CYS A 112 -17.16 10.78 8.87
N LEU A 113 -17.74 11.85 9.42
CA LEU A 113 -17.86 13.12 8.69
C LEU A 113 -16.56 13.92 8.59
N ARG A 114 -15.68 13.84 9.61
CA ARG A 114 -14.43 14.62 9.63
C ARG A 114 -13.31 13.95 8.83
N SER A 115 -13.44 12.65 8.56
CA SER A 115 -12.48 11.86 7.80
C SER A 115 -13.12 11.13 6.62
N ALA A 116 -14.27 11.62 6.13
CA ALA A 116 -15.02 11.02 5.03
C ALA A 116 -14.17 10.88 3.76
N GLU A 117 -13.35 11.88 3.45
CA GLU A 117 -12.45 11.86 2.29
C GLU A 117 -11.50 10.65 2.32
N ILE A 118 -10.91 10.36 3.48
CA ILE A 118 -9.98 9.24 3.66
C ILE A 118 -10.73 7.91 3.60
N ILE A 119 -11.92 7.83 4.20
CA ILE A 119 -12.74 6.61 4.16
C ILE A 119 -13.17 6.30 2.72
N ILE A 120 -13.61 7.30 1.95
CA ILE A 120 -13.97 7.13 0.53
C ILE A 120 -12.75 6.69 -0.29
N HIS A 121 -11.58 7.25 0.00
CA HIS A 121 -10.33 6.82 -0.61
C HIS A 121 -10.06 5.33 -0.32
N HIS A 122 -10.13 4.90 0.94
CA HIS A 122 -9.92 3.49 1.31
C HIS A 122 -10.95 2.55 0.67
N ILE A 123 -12.22 2.94 0.59
CA ILE A 123 -13.26 2.17 -0.12
C ILE A 123 -12.89 2.01 -1.60
N THR A 124 -12.40 3.08 -2.23
CA THR A 124 -11.97 3.06 -3.63
C THR A 124 -10.78 2.12 -3.83
N VAL A 125 -9.78 2.18 -2.94
CA VAL A 125 -8.59 1.32 -2.99
C VAL A 125 -8.96 -0.15 -2.78
N VAL A 126 -9.81 -0.46 -1.79
CA VAL A 126 -10.32 -1.83 -1.55
C VAL A 126 -11.05 -2.37 -2.77
N THR A 127 -11.89 -1.55 -3.40
CA THR A 127 -12.62 -1.96 -4.60
C THR A 127 -11.67 -2.24 -5.76
N CYS A 128 -10.67 -1.38 -5.96
CA CYS A 128 -9.63 -1.58 -6.97
C CYS A 128 -8.85 -2.89 -6.73
N PHE A 129 -8.43 -3.15 -5.49
CA PHE A 129 -7.72 -4.38 -5.15
C PHE A 129 -8.58 -5.63 -5.30
N ALA A 130 -9.86 -5.56 -4.96
CA ALA A 130 -10.79 -6.66 -5.19
C ALA A 130 -10.90 -7.00 -6.68
N VAL A 131 -10.96 -5.99 -7.55
CA VAL A 131 -10.94 -6.18 -9.01
C VAL A 131 -9.62 -6.79 -9.46
N VAL A 132 -8.47 -6.29 -9.00
CA VAL A 132 -7.15 -6.83 -9.37
C VAL A 132 -6.99 -8.29 -8.92
N ILE A 133 -7.43 -8.65 -7.71
CA ILE A 133 -7.39 -10.02 -7.19
C ILE A 133 -8.32 -10.95 -8.00
N THR A 134 -9.51 -10.48 -8.36
CA THR A 134 -10.52 -11.30 -9.06
C THR A 134 -10.19 -11.45 -10.55
N CYS A 135 -9.83 -10.36 -11.22
CA CYS A 135 -9.52 -10.32 -12.65
C CYS A 135 -8.07 -10.72 -12.97
N ARG A 136 -7.20 -10.78 -11.95
CA ARG A 136 -5.80 -11.22 -12.06
C ARG A 136 -4.99 -10.40 -13.08
N LEU A 137 -5.32 -9.11 -13.19
CA LEU A 137 -4.70 -8.15 -14.10
C LEU A 137 -4.27 -6.91 -13.33
N LEU A 138 -3.28 -6.17 -13.84
CA LEU A 138 -2.77 -4.92 -13.25
C LEU A 138 -2.16 -5.09 -11.84
N LEU A 139 -1.63 -6.27 -11.54
CA LEU A 139 -0.96 -6.54 -10.27
C LEU A 139 0.22 -5.58 -10.01
N PRO A 140 1.16 -5.35 -10.94
CA PRO A 140 2.26 -4.42 -10.72
C PRO A 140 1.78 -2.99 -10.44
N TYR A 141 0.69 -2.56 -11.08
CA TYR A 141 0.09 -1.25 -10.82
C TYR A 141 -0.42 -1.13 -9.37
N ALA A 142 -1.07 -2.17 -8.85
CA ALA A 142 -1.50 -2.21 -7.45
C ALA A 142 -0.31 -2.19 -6.47
N LEU A 143 0.79 -2.89 -6.78
CA LEU A 143 2.03 -2.84 -5.97
C LEU A 143 2.67 -1.45 -5.95
N PHE A 144 2.68 -0.74 -7.09
CA PHE A 144 3.12 0.65 -7.14
C PHE A 144 2.20 1.55 -6.31
N GLY A 145 0.88 1.31 -6.34
CA GLY A 145 -0.08 1.98 -5.45
C GLY A 145 0.31 1.83 -3.98
N LEU A 146 0.67 0.62 -3.54
CA LEU A 146 1.13 0.37 -2.17
C LEU A 146 2.45 1.10 -1.84
N LEU A 147 3.37 1.22 -2.79
CA LEU A 147 4.60 2.00 -2.59
C LEU A 147 4.33 3.49 -2.37
N MET A 148 3.29 4.04 -3.00
CA MET A 148 2.90 5.44 -2.81
C MET A 148 2.39 5.71 -1.39
N GLU A 149 1.86 4.68 -0.72
CA GLU A 149 1.43 4.78 0.66
C GLU A 149 2.56 4.81 1.67
N LEU A 150 3.81 4.49 1.30
CA LEU A 150 4.96 4.68 2.20
C LEU A 150 5.12 6.14 2.64
N ASN A 151 4.65 7.10 1.86
CA ASN A 151 4.65 8.51 2.24
C ASN A 151 3.69 8.80 3.43
N SER A 152 2.60 8.03 3.55
CA SER A 152 1.64 8.19 4.64
C SER A 152 2.24 7.84 6.01
N ILE A 153 3.29 7.01 6.07
CA ILE A 153 4.03 6.67 7.31
C ILE A 153 4.51 7.92 8.03
N PHE A 154 5.13 8.85 7.30
CA PHE A 154 5.69 10.05 7.90
C PHE A 154 4.62 11.06 8.31
N LEU A 155 3.51 11.11 7.56
CA LEU A 155 2.33 11.91 7.89
C LEU A 155 1.65 11.39 9.16
N HIS A 156 1.39 10.09 9.25
CA HIS A 156 0.77 9.45 10.42
C HIS A 156 1.73 9.46 11.62
N GLY A 157 3.01 9.21 11.41
CA GLY A 157 4.06 9.35 12.42
C GLY A 157 4.14 10.76 13.01
N ARG A 158 3.90 11.80 12.20
CA ARG A 158 3.86 13.19 12.69
C ARG A 158 2.64 13.41 13.59
N GLN A 159 1.47 12.91 13.18
CA GLN A 159 0.26 13.00 14.00
C GLN A 159 0.45 12.26 15.34
N ILE A 160 1.15 11.12 15.31
CA ILE A 160 1.54 10.36 16.52
C ILE A 160 2.42 11.20 17.45
N MET A 161 3.46 11.83 16.91
CA MET A 161 4.36 12.68 17.70
C MET A 161 3.66 13.90 18.28
N LEU A 162 2.70 14.49 17.54
CA LEU A 162 1.90 15.62 18.03
C LEU A 162 0.97 15.21 19.18
N TYR A 163 0.36 14.04 19.12
CA TYR A 163 -0.45 13.52 20.23
C TYR A 163 0.38 13.24 21.49
N LEU A 164 1.59 12.69 21.31
CA LEU A 164 2.52 12.41 22.40
C LEU A 164 3.15 13.69 22.99
N ASN A 165 2.73 14.89 22.55
CA ASN A 165 3.30 16.19 22.95
C ASN A 165 4.83 16.23 22.85
N VAL A 166 5.39 15.58 21.83
CA VAL A 166 6.84 15.60 21.59
C VAL A 166 7.24 17.04 21.24
N ASN A 167 8.25 17.56 21.94
CA ASN A 167 8.74 18.91 21.70
C ASN A 167 9.08 19.12 20.21
N PRO A 168 8.63 20.23 19.59
CA PRO A 168 8.85 20.51 18.16
C PRO A 168 10.33 20.74 17.81
N ASN A 169 11.16 21.02 18.80
CA ASN A 169 12.62 21.12 18.66
C ASN A 169 13.34 19.75 18.71
N SER A 170 12.63 18.65 18.94
CA SER A 170 13.28 17.34 19.01
C SER A 170 13.79 16.90 17.63
N LEU A 171 14.95 16.24 17.62
CA LEU A 171 15.56 15.68 16.42
C LEU A 171 14.59 14.77 15.67
N ILE A 172 13.76 14.03 16.40
CA ILE A 172 12.77 13.08 15.87
C ILE A 172 11.69 13.80 15.05
N TYR A 173 11.22 14.97 15.50
CA TYR A 173 10.22 15.75 14.76
C TYR A 173 10.78 16.31 13.44
N ARG A 174 12.04 16.77 13.45
CA ARG A 174 12.73 17.28 12.25
C ARG A 174 13.09 16.15 11.26
N MET A 175 13.54 15.01 11.77
CA MET A 175 13.82 13.83 10.94
C MET A 175 12.55 13.33 10.27
N ASN A 176 11.42 13.28 10.98
CA ASN A 176 10.16 12.87 10.39
C ASN A 176 9.67 13.85 9.30
N ALA A 177 9.84 15.16 9.50
CA ALA A 177 9.53 16.16 8.48
C ALA A 177 10.41 16.03 7.22
N ASN A 178 11.73 15.83 7.40
CA ASN A 178 12.65 15.64 6.29
C ASN A 178 12.40 14.31 5.56
N ALA A 179 12.09 13.25 6.30
CA ALA A 179 11.79 11.94 5.72
C ALA A 179 10.43 11.92 5.00
N ASN A 180 9.46 12.73 5.44
CA ASN A 180 8.22 12.97 4.70
C ASN A 180 8.47 13.61 3.33
N VAL A 181 9.34 14.62 3.27
CA VAL A 181 9.73 15.28 2.01
C VAL A 181 10.55 14.33 1.13
N GLY A 182 11.53 13.63 1.71
CA GLY A 182 12.37 12.69 0.98
C GLY A 182 11.58 11.53 0.37
N SER A 183 10.68 10.93 1.13
CA SER A 183 9.82 9.85 0.64
C SER A 183 8.82 10.32 -0.42
N PHE A 184 8.28 11.54 -0.30
CA PHE A 184 7.42 12.14 -1.33
C PHE A 184 8.16 12.27 -2.65
N VAL A 185 9.40 12.75 -2.60
CA VAL A 185 10.20 12.95 -3.81
C VAL A 185 10.58 11.60 -4.44
N VAL A 186 11.04 10.62 -3.66
CA VAL A 186 11.48 9.32 -4.18
C VAL A 186 10.32 8.46 -4.65
N PHE A 187 9.35 8.19 -3.77
CA PHE A 187 8.29 7.25 -4.09
C PHE A 187 7.19 7.87 -4.96
N ARG A 188 6.97 9.19 -4.88
CA ARG A 188 5.88 9.84 -5.60
C ARG A 188 6.30 10.50 -6.90
N ILE A 189 7.44 11.20 -6.91
CA ILE A 189 7.91 11.92 -8.10
C ILE A 189 8.80 11.01 -8.93
N PHE A 190 9.87 10.46 -8.34
CA PHE A 190 10.83 9.67 -9.10
C PHE A 190 10.29 8.33 -9.59
N LEU A 191 9.50 7.60 -8.79
CA LEU A 191 8.88 6.36 -9.31
C LEU A 191 7.85 6.64 -10.41
N THR A 192 6.97 7.63 -10.24
CA THR A 192 5.94 7.93 -11.25
C THR A 192 6.56 8.45 -12.56
N ILE A 193 7.55 9.36 -12.47
CA ILE A 193 8.21 9.94 -13.64
C ILE A 193 9.21 8.96 -14.27
N GLY A 194 10.03 8.29 -13.46
CA GLY A 194 10.97 7.27 -13.93
C GLY A 194 10.26 6.10 -14.60
N TRP A 195 9.08 5.72 -14.10
CA TRP A 195 8.25 4.72 -14.73
C TRP A 195 7.64 5.20 -16.05
N THR A 196 7.00 6.38 -16.10
CA THR A 196 6.39 6.89 -17.36
C THR A 196 7.43 7.09 -18.47
N ILE A 197 8.64 7.56 -18.13
CA ILE A 197 9.74 7.71 -19.08
C ILE A 197 10.29 6.33 -19.49
N GLY A 198 10.47 5.42 -18.51
CA GLY A 198 10.95 4.06 -18.77
C GLY A 198 10.00 3.24 -19.64
N SER A 199 8.68 3.34 -19.41
CA SER A 199 7.65 2.67 -20.22
C SER A 199 7.58 3.25 -21.63
N SER A 200 7.80 4.56 -21.80
CA SER A 200 7.85 5.20 -23.12
C SER A 200 9.02 4.70 -23.96
N ASN A 201 10.22 4.57 -23.35
CA ASN A 201 11.38 4.03 -24.04
C ASN A 201 11.22 2.55 -24.37
N ARG A 202 10.67 1.73 -23.44
CA ARG A 202 10.49 0.29 -23.64
C ARG A 202 9.42 -0.04 -24.69
N THR A 203 8.35 0.74 -24.78
CA THR A 203 7.33 0.64 -25.86
C THR A 203 7.83 1.14 -27.21
N SER A 204 8.87 1.99 -27.22
CA SER A 204 9.55 2.41 -28.45
C SER A 204 10.46 1.29 -28.97
N ASP A 205 11.26 0.67 -28.10
CA ASP A 205 12.11 -0.47 -28.47
C ASP A 205 11.30 -1.70 -28.91
N ALA A 206 10.20 -2.03 -28.21
CA ALA A 206 9.33 -3.13 -28.59
C ALA A 206 8.65 -2.91 -29.96
N ARG A 207 8.34 -1.66 -30.33
CA ARG A 207 7.86 -1.31 -31.67
C ARG A 207 8.95 -1.44 -32.73
N VAL A 208 10.17 -1.00 -32.43
CA VAL A 208 11.32 -1.10 -33.34
C VAL A 208 11.67 -2.58 -33.62
N ILE A 209 11.67 -3.44 -32.60
CA ILE A 209 11.92 -4.88 -32.75
C ILE A 209 10.80 -5.56 -33.55
N ARG A 210 9.53 -5.19 -33.31
CA ARG A 210 8.39 -5.74 -34.08
C ARG A 210 8.48 -5.36 -35.56
N CYS A 211 8.79 -4.10 -35.88
CA CYS A 211 9.03 -3.66 -37.26
C CYS A 211 10.20 -4.42 -37.92
N HIS A 212 11.28 -4.71 -37.19
CA HIS A 212 12.38 -5.54 -37.71
C HIS A 212 11.97 -7.01 -37.94
N SER A 213 11.08 -7.57 -37.10
CA SER A 213 10.59 -8.94 -37.24
C SER A 213 9.51 -9.13 -38.32
N GLU A 214 8.80 -8.05 -38.68
CA GLU A 214 7.87 -8.02 -39.82
C GLU A 214 8.55 -7.63 -41.14
N SER A 215 9.84 -7.24 -41.09
CA SER A 215 10.68 -6.93 -42.26
C SER A 215 11.63 -8.05 -42.77
N PRO A 216 11.35 -9.37 -42.69
CA PRO A 216 12.09 -10.36 -43.49
C PRO A 216 11.45 -10.66 -44.86
N SER A 217 10.25 -10.14 -45.18
CA SER A 217 9.48 -10.55 -46.36
C SER A 217 9.38 -9.51 -47.48
N PHE A 218 10.37 -8.62 -47.63
CA PHE A 218 10.40 -7.66 -48.74
C PHE A 218 11.82 -7.39 -49.29
N CYS A 219 12.57 -8.45 -49.59
CA CYS A 219 13.79 -8.34 -50.40
C CYS A 219 14.12 -9.66 -51.14
N GLN A 220 13.16 -10.24 -51.87
CA GLN A 220 13.44 -11.14 -52.99
C GLN A 220 12.31 -11.03 -54.00
N PHE A 221 12.47 -10.15 -54.98
CA PHE A 221 12.12 -10.34 -56.39
C PHE A 221 12.79 -9.24 -57.22
#